data_AF-A0A8J2F092-F1
#
_entry.id   AF-A0A8J2F092-F1
#
_cell.length_a   1.000
_cell.length_b   1.000
_cell.length_c   1.000
_cell.angle_alpha   90.00
_cell.angle_beta   90.00
_cell.angle_gamma   90.00
#
_symmetry.space_group_name_H-M   'P 1'
#
loop_
_entity.id
_entity.type
_entity.pdbx_description
1 polymer ?
#
loop_
_entity_poly.entity_id
_entity_poly.type
_entity_poly.pdbx_seq_one_letter_code
_entity_poly.pdbx_strand_id
1 'polypeptide(L)'
;MIQPLLTGDHPDGIEGDSKPTNNLLFLYLSYIVLGGLMLVNYFVVGQWLNKTYPRGNRVNPHQTGAFNLWGSIYDQQHFVLYYTYLFGFLCATTGFILNMVYVFRVARIMPASLYYRLCGSLTAFMVLEHIWMPLCCVYIAAPQEYAWVRALISVLLKVAAAMCILWAYYTYHIPKDLSVYGSIWTGGDWGALTAKPVAASGEDEEEQQQLAASNSTVSSRTTITRATTRTTARESATEDAEAVQAFDPATMIASKRRIGDITRMLGVVGSYMMACHCTVLDGCIWSFYFDSSNGRFPPLKALNRAGEYRSPFD
;
A
#
# COMPACT_ATOMS: atom_id res chain seq x y z
N MET A 1 -9.44 23.05 21.59
CA MET A 1 -8.28 22.43 22.26
C MET A 1 -7.74 21.23 21.45
N ILE A 2 -7.58 21.37 20.11
CA ILE A 2 -7.07 20.31 19.20
C ILE A 2 -6.22 20.96 18.07
N GLN A 3 -5.47 22.02 18.39
CA GLN A 3 -4.68 22.76 17.40
C GLN A 3 -3.16 22.53 17.42
N PRO A 4 -2.50 22.03 18.49
CA PRO A 4 -1.03 21.88 18.45
C PRO A 4 -0.53 20.55 17.89
N LEU A 5 -1.39 19.64 17.40
CA LEU A 5 -0.96 18.35 16.82
C LEU A 5 -0.74 18.38 15.29
N LEU A 6 -1.08 19.47 14.61
CA LEU A 6 -0.96 19.58 13.14
C LEU A 6 0.08 20.61 12.69
N THR A 7 0.44 21.57 13.54
CA THR A 7 1.59 22.46 13.33
C THR A 7 2.81 21.82 13.97
N GLY A 8 3.35 20.80 13.30
CA GLY A 8 4.67 20.28 13.64
C GLY A 8 5.73 21.31 13.27
N ASP A 9 5.79 22.43 14.00
CA ASP A 9 6.95 23.30 14.07
C ASP A 9 8.00 22.55 14.87
N HIS A 10 8.61 21.54 14.23
CA HIS A 10 9.85 20.98 14.70
C HIS A 10 10.92 22.01 14.34
N PRO A 11 11.58 22.66 15.33
CA PRO A 11 12.61 23.65 15.02
C PRO A 11 13.71 22.98 14.19
N ASP A 12 14.03 23.63 13.07
CA ASP A 12 14.89 23.20 11.97
C ASP A 12 16.36 22.96 12.37
N GLY A 13 16.59 22.00 13.27
CA GLY A 13 17.88 21.32 13.36
C GLY A 13 17.94 20.29 12.23
N ILE A 14 18.56 20.65 11.11
CA ILE A 14 18.88 19.77 9.98
C ILE A 14 19.93 18.75 10.44
N GLU A 15 19.58 17.85 11.36
CA GLU A 15 20.29 16.60 11.51
C GLU A 15 20.06 15.81 10.22
N GLY A 16 21.15 15.36 9.60
CA GLY A 16 21.13 14.56 8.40
C GLY A 16 20.37 13.26 8.64
N ASP A 17 19.05 13.32 8.47
CA ASP A 17 18.13 12.22 8.65
C ASP A 17 18.40 11.23 7.52
N SER A 18 19.36 10.34 7.77
CA SER A 18 19.80 9.32 6.84
C SER A 18 18.55 8.55 6.42
N LYS A 19 18.11 8.73 5.17
CA LYS A 19 16.94 8.04 4.63
C LYS A 19 17.05 6.56 5.00
N PRO A 20 16.15 6.03 5.85
CA PRO A 20 16.25 4.64 6.26
C PRO A 20 16.15 3.78 5.00
N THR A 21 17.20 3.03 4.71
CA THR A 21 17.23 1.99 3.68
C THR A 21 16.12 0.94 3.90
N ASN A 22 15.53 0.91 5.09
CA ASN A 22 14.38 0.09 5.48
C ASN A 22 13.00 0.62 5.04
N ASN A 23 12.91 1.78 4.37
CA ASN A 23 11.63 2.38 3.94
C ASN A 23 10.92 1.61 2.80
N LEU A 24 11.55 0.65 2.14
CA LEU A 24 10.80 -0.23 1.23
C LEU A 24 10.19 -1.42 1.98
N LEU A 25 10.85 -1.87 3.05
CA LEU A 25 10.40 -3.01 3.83
C LEU A 25 9.09 -2.70 4.53
N PHE A 26 8.97 -1.57 5.24
CA PHE A 26 7.74 -1.26 5.97
C PHE A 26 6.52 -1.10 5.03
N LEU A 27 6.73 -0.53 3.85
CA LEU A 27 5.73 -0.42 2.81
C LEU A 27 5.36 -1.79 2.22
N TYR A 28 6.35 -2.65 1.97
CA TYR A 28 6.10 -4.03 1.54
C TYR A 28 5.31 -4.81 2.58
N LEU A 29 5.66 -4.69 3.86
CA LEU A 29 4.91 -5.31 4.96
C LEU A 29 3.46 -4.78 5.00
N SER A 30 3.29 -3.46 4.88
CA SER A 30 1.96 -2.82 4.95
C SER A 30 1.05 -3.20 3.79
N TYR A 31 1.56 -3.20 2.55
CA TYR A 31 0.75 -3.43 1.36
C TYR A 31 0.64 -4.91 0.99
N ILE A 32 1.76 -5.63 0.98
CA ILE A 32 1.83 -6.99 0.42
C ILE A 32 1.57 -8.02 1.51
N VAL A 33 2.25 -7.91 2.65
CA VAL A 33 2.10 -8.92 3.72
C VAL A 33 0.74 -8.79 4.38
N LEU A 34 0.36 -7.60 4.87
CA LEU A 34 -0.95 -7.42 5.48
C LEU A 34 -2.09 -7.58 4.45
N GLY A 35 -1.95 -7.02 3.24
CA GLY A 35 -2.95 -7.23 2.19
C GLY A 35 -3.12 -8.70 1.80
N GLY A 36 -2.02 -9.45 1.72
CA GLY A 36 -2.03 -10.89 1.46
C GLY A 36 -2.63 -11.70 2.60
N LEU A 37 -2.28 -11.38 3.86
CA LEU A 37 -2.88 -12.00 5.04
C LEU A 37 -4.40 -11.76 5.08
N MET A 38 -4.86 -10.58 4.67
CA MET A 38 -6.29 -10.29 4.58
C MET A 38 -6.97 -11.22 3.59
N LEU A 39 -6.41 -11.38 2.38
CA LEU A 39 -6.94 -12.30 1.38
C LEU A 39 -6.96 -13.75 1.87
N VAL A 40 -5.90 -14.19 2.56
CA VAL A 40 -5.84 -15.53 3.18
C VAL A 40 -6.94 -15.67 4.24
N ASN A 41 -7.14 -14.65 5.07
CA ASN A 41 -8.19 -14.64 6.09
C ASN A 41 -9.58 -14.78 5.44
N TYR A 42 -9.89 -13.98 4.42
CA TYR A 42 -11.15 -14.09 3.65
C TYR A 42 -11.34 -15.48 3.06
N PHE A 43 -10.30 -16.06 2.47
CA PHE A 43 -10.37 -17.38 1.88
C PHE A 43 -10.55 -18.48 2.92
N VAL A 44 -9.70 -18.54 3.94
CA VAL A 44 -9.71 -19.58 4.98
C VAL A 44 -10.99 -19.52 5.80
N VAL A 45 -11.38 -18.32 6.27
CA VAL A 45 -12.62 -18.13 7.02
C VAL A 45 -13.82 -18.44 6.12
N GLY A 46 -13.83 -18.00 4.86
CA GLY A 46 -14.87 -18.34 3.90
C GLY A 46 -15.04 -19.85 3.70
N GLN A 47 -13.93 -20.58 3.53
CA GLN A 47 -13.95 -22.05 3.41
C GLN A 47 -14.41 -22.73 4.70
N TRP A 48 -13.97 -22.24 5.86
CA TRP A 48 -14.41 -22.75 7.16
C TRP A 48 -15.91 -22.53 7.37
N LEU A 49 -16.43 -21.35 7.03
CA LEU A 49 -17.86 -21.04 7.07
C LEU A 49 -18.65 -21.92 6.10
N ASN A 50 -18.13 -22.17 4.90
CA ASN A 50 -18.75 -23.09 3.93
C ASN A 50 -18.93 -24.50 4.50
N LYS A 51 -17.94 -25.00 5.24
CA LYS A 51 -18.01 -26.31 5.91
C LYS A 51 -18.89 -26.30 7.14
N THR A 52 -18.87 -25.22 7.91
CA THR A 52 -19.60 -25.08 9.19
C THR A 52 -21.09 -24.91 8.96
N TYR A 53 -21.48 -24.24 7.86
CA TYR A 53 -22.87 -23.94 7.54
C TYR A 53 -23.31 -24.58 6.20
N PRO A 54 -23.28 -25.92 6.05
CA PRO A 54 -23.53 -26.58 4.76
C PRO A 54 -25.00 -26.50 4.30
N ARG A 55 -25.91 -26.03 5.16
CA ARG A 55 -27.35 -25.93 4.89
C ARG A 55 -27.78 -24.47 4.79
N GLY A 56 -28.87 -24.25 4.07
CA GLY A 56 -29.53 -22.95 3.98
C GLY A 56 -29.94 -22.37 5.32
N ASN A 57 -29.92 -21.04 5.48
CA ASN A 57 -30.59 -20.41 6.61
C ASN A 57 -32.11 -20.45 6.44
N ARG A 58 -32.83 -20.04 7.50
CA ARG A 58 -34.30 -20.05 7.52
C ARG A 58 -34.96 -19.05 6.56
N VAL A 59 -34.26 -17.97 6.22
CA VAL A 59 -34.79 -16.95 5.29
C VAL A 59 -34.70 -17.50 3.87
N ASN A 60 -33.61 -18.19 3.53
CA ASN A 60 -33.41 -18.76 2.21
C ASN A 60 -32.70 -20.14 2.30
N PRO A 61 -33.40 -21.24 1.99
CA PRO A 61 -32.84 -22.59 2.06
C PRO A 61 -31.71 -22.84 1.04
N HIS A 62 -31.53 -21.95 0.06
CA HIS A 62 -30.48 -22.03 -0.94
C HIS A 62 -29.21 -21.25 -0.58
N GLN A 63 -29.24 -20.38 0.45
CA GLN A 63 -28.06 -19.66 0.90
C GLN A 63 -27.20 -20.54 1.80
N THR A 64 -26.17 -21.19 1.27
CA THR A 64 -25.31 -22.08 2.06
C THR A 64 -23.95 -21.44 2.36
N GLY A 65 -23.28 -21.96 3.38
CA GLY A 65 -21.91 -21.61 3.71
C GLY A 65 -21.72 -20.19 4.24
N ALA A 66 -20.68 -19.50 3.77
CA ALA A 66 -20.41 -18.11 4.13
C ALA A 66 -21.58 -17.17 3.81
N PHE A 67 -22.39 -17.50 2.78
CA PHE A 67 -23.58 -16.73 2.42
C PHE A 67 -24.64 -16.68 3.53
N ASN A 68 -24.63 -17.63 4.46
CA ASN A 68 -25.54 -17.59 5.61
C ASN A 68 -25.31 -16.38 6.51
N LEU A 69 -24.07 -15.87 6.57
CA LEU A 69 -23.77 -14.71 7.39
C LEU A 69 -24.43 -13.45 6.85
N TRP A 70 -24.70 -13.42 5.54
CA TRP A 70 -25.19 -12.26 4.81
C TRP A 70 -26.71 -12.07 4.89
N GLY A 71 -27.42 -12.98 5.57
CA GLY A 71 -28.86 -12.89 5.81
C GLY A 71 -29.66 -12.60 4.55
N SER A 72 -30.55 -11.61 4.63
CA SER A 72 -31.45 -11.21 3.55
C SER A 72 -30.86 -10.21 2.56
N ILE A 73 -29.54 -9.98 2.55
CA ILE A 73 -28.95 -8.98 1.62
C ILE A 73 -29.21 -9.33 0.15
N TYR A 74 -29.36 -10.62 -0.16
CA TYR A 74 -29.65 -11.12 -1.51
C TYR A 74 -31.13 -11.06 -1.88
N ASP A 75 -32.00 -10.78 -0.93
CA ASP A 75 -33.42 -10.66 -1.21
C ASP A 75 -33.65 -9.45 -2.12
N GLN A 76 -34.62 -9.54 -3.03
CA GLN A 76 -34.93 -8.44 -3.96
C GLN A 76 -35.18 -7.11 -3.25
N GLN A 77 -35.69 -7.15 -2.01
CA GLN A 77 -35.92 -5.97 -1.16
C GLN A 77 -34.62 -5.25 -0.75
N HIS A 78 -33.48 -5.96 -0.70
CA HIS A 78 -32.17 -5.44 -0.33
C HIS A 78 -31.19 -5.41 -1.51
N PHE A 79 -31.66 -5.60 -2.75
CA PHE A 79 -30.85 -5.57 -3.97
C PHE A 79 -29.91 -4.35 -4.03
N VAL A 80 -30.41 -3.16 -3.68
CA VAL A 80 -29.58 -1.93 -3.71
C VAL A 80 -28.40 -2.05 -2.75
N LEU A 81 -28.62 -2.61 -1.55
CA LEU A 81 -27.56 -2.80 -0.57
C LEU A 81 -26.50 -3.80 -1.06
N TYR A 82 -26.95 -4.91 -1.66
CA TYR A 82 -26.07 -5.90 -2.25
C TYR A 82 -25.16 -5.31 -3.33
N TYR A 83 -25.73 -4.57 -4.30
CA TYR A 83 -24.93 -3.95 -5.36
C TYR A 83 -24.04 -2.82 -4.84
N THR A 84 -24.50 -2.07 -3.84
CA THR A 84 -23.65 -1.07 -3.17
C THR A 84 -22.44 -1.73 -2.53
N TYR A 85 -22.62 -2.88 -1.87
CA TYR A 85 -21.53 -3.67 -1.31
C TYR A 85 -20.55 -4.16 -2.38
N LEU A 86 -21.05 -4.80 -3.46
CA LEU A 86 -20.20 -5.30 -4.55
C LEU A 86 -19.41 -4.18 -5.23
N PHE A 87 -20.09 -3.07 -5.52
CA PHE A 87 -19.47 -1.89 -6.13
C PHE A 87 -18.40 -1.31 -5.21
N GLY A 88 -18.70 -1.18 -3.92
CA GLY A 88 -17.74 -0.73 -2.93
C GLY A 88 -16.51 -1.64 -2.86
N PHE A 89 -16.71 -2.96 -2.82
CA PHE A 89 -15.61 -3.93 -2.78
C PHE A 89 -14.71 -3.83 -4.03
N LEU A 90 -15.31 -3.66 -5.22
CA LEU A 90 -14.58 -3.41 -6.45
C LEU A 90 -13.80 -2.09 -6.39
N CYS A 91 -14.42 -1.01 -5.91
CA CYS A 91 -13.78 0.28 -5.73
C CYS A 91 -12.60 0.22 -4.75
N ALA A 92 -12.75 -0.52 -3.66
CA ALA A 92 -11.71 -0.74 -2.66
C ALA A 92 -10.52 -1.48 -3.25
N THR A 93 -10.76 -2.65 -3.86
CA THR A 93 -9.71 -3.49 -4.44
C THR A 93 -8.97 -2.74 -5.56
N THR A 94 -9.71 -2.14 -6.48
CA THR A 94 -9.14 -1.36 -7.59
C THR A 94 -8.37 -0.16 -7.07
N GLY A 95 -8.95 0.57 -6.11
CA GLY A 95 -8.35 1.75 -5.53
C GLY A 95 -7.06 1.46 -4.77
N PHE A 96 -7.02 0.36 -4.02
CA PHE A 96 -5.83 -0.14 -3.34
C PHE A 96 -4.71 -0.46 -4.34
N ILE A 97 -5.01 -1.19 -5.43
CA ILE A 97 -4.01 -1.56 -6.45
C ILE A 97 -3.46 -0.30 -7.17
N LEU A 98 -4.34 0.61 -7.59
CA LEU A 98 -3.93 1.85 -8.26
C LEU A 98 -3.04 2.71 -7.36
N ASN A 99 -3.40 2.83 -6.07
CA ASN A 99 -2.59 3.53 -5.09
C ASN A 99 -1.25 2.85 -4.86
N MET A 100 -1.24 1.52 -4.71
CA MET A 100 -0.02 0.74 -4.48
C MET A 100 1.02 1.01 -5.58
N VAL A 101 0.64 0.94 -6.86
CA VAL A 101 1.56 1.20 -7.98
C VAL A 101 2.17 2.60 -7.90
N TYR A 102 1.39 3.61 -7.50
CA TYR A 102 1.88 4.96 -7.32
C TYR A 102 2.83 5.08 -6.13
N VAL A 103 2.43 4.62 -4.95
CA VAL A 103 3.22 4.78 -3.72
C VAL A 103 4.54 4.02 -3.83
N PHE A 104 4.58 2.80 -4.38
CA PHE A 104 5.82 2.05 -4.60
C PHE A 104 6.81 2.83 -5.49
N ARG A 105 6.33 3.57 -6.49
CA ARG A 105 7.18 4.38 -7.38
C ARG A 105 7.78 5.59 -6.67
N VAL A 106 7.02 6.24 -5.79
CA VAL A 106 7.45 7.47 -5.11
C VAL A 106 8.05 7.24 -3.71
N ALA A 107 7.97 6.03 -3.16
CA ALA A 107 8.38 5.72 -1.79
C ALA A 107 9.83 6.11 -1.48
N ARG A 108 10.77 5.87 -2.40
CA ARG A 108 12.21 6.15 -2.20
C ARG A 108 12.54 7.65 -2.11
N ILE A 109 11.66 8.48 -2.67
CA ILE A 109 11.83 9.92 -2.77
C ILE A 109 10.89 10.69 -1.84
N MET A 110 9.98 10.00 -1.18
CA MET A 110 9.08 10.59 -0.20
C MET A 110 9.84 11.06 1.05
N PRO A 111 9.51 12.24 1.63
CA PRO A 111 10.01 12.63 2.93
C PRO A 111 9.65 11.59 4.00
N ALA A 112 10.58 11.30 4.92
CA ALA A 112 10.40 10.25 5.92
C ALA A 112 9.13 10.45 6.77
N SER A 113 8.87 11.69 7.21
CA SER A 113 7.67 12.04 7.99
C SER A 113 6.37 11.71 7.27
N LEU A 114 6.25 12.04 5.98
CA LEU A 114 5.08 11.72 5.17
C LEU A 114 4.96 10.22 4.94
N TYR A 115 6.10 9.57 4.66
CA TYR A 115 6.18 8.13 4.45
C TYR A 115 5.66 7.33 5.65
N TYR A 116 6.12 7.67 6.87
CA TYR A 116 5.67 6.98 8.09
C TYR A 116 4.22 7.25 8.41
N ARG A 117 3.71 8.46 8.17
CA ARG A 117 2.29 8.79 8.35
C ARG A 117 1.40 8.03 7.36
N LEU A 118 1.82 7.93 6.10
CA LEU A 118 1.12 7.17 5.06
C LEU A 118 1.12 5.67 5.39
N CYS A 119 2.28 5.07 5.64
CA CYS A 119 2.38 3.63 5.92
C CYS A 119 1.77 3.27 7.27
N GLY A 120 1.93 4.12 8.29
CA GLY A 120 1.35 3.91 9.61
C GLY A 120 -0.18 3.94 9.61
N SER A 121 -0.78 4.91 8.93
CA SER A 121 -2.25 4.96 8.77
C SER A 121 -2.79 3.75 7.99
N LEU A 122 -2.12 3.32 6.91
CA LEU A 122 -2.49 2.10 6.19
C LEU A 122 -2.33 0.84 7.04
N THR A 123 -1.22 0.72 7.78
CA THR A 123 -0.97 -0.43 8.67
C THR A 123 -2.05 -0.52 9.73
N ALA A 124 -2.38 0.60 10.39
CA ALA A 124 -3.44 0.66 11.38
C ALA A 124 -4.78 0.24 10.78
N PHE A 125 -5.13 0.77 9.61
CA PHE A 125 -6.31 0.34 8.86
C PHE A 125 -6.31 -1.17 8.62
N MET A 126 -5.24 -1.72 8.02
CA MET A 126 -5.16 -3.16 7.70
C MET A 126 -5.27 -4.03 8.96
N VAL A 127 -4.60 -3.68 10.06
CA VAL A 127 -4.70 -4.44 11.31
C VAL A 127 -6.13 -4.44 11.85
N LEU A 128 -6.83 -3.31 11.82
CA LEU A 128 -8.24 -3.22 12.24
C LEU A 128 -9.13 -4.07 11.33
N GLU A 129 -8.89 -4.06 10.02
CA GLU A 129 -9.59 -4.89 9.03
C GLU A 129 -9.42 -6.40 9.27
N HIS A 130 -8.26 -6.83 9.77
CA HIS A 130 -8.04 -8.24 10.13
C HIS A 130 -8.83 -8.68 11.34
N ILE A 131 -9.16 -7.77 12.26
CA ILE A 131 -9.75 -8.11 13.55
C ILE A 131 -11.27 -8.19 13.46
N TRP A 132 -11.94 -7.30 12.71
CA TRP A 132 -13.40 -7.22 12.79
C TRP A 132 -14.11 -8.46 12.22
N MET A 133 -13.60 -9.09 11.16
CA MET A 133 -14.23 -10.28 10.56
C MET A 133 -14.23 -11.50 11.51
N PRO A 134 -13.10 -11.88 12.15
CA PRO A 134 -13.12 -12.88 13.21
C PRO A 134 -14.11 -12.53 14.32
N LEU A 135 -14.19 -11.26 14.73
CA LEU A 135 -15.16 -10.82 15.72
C LEU A 135 -16.61 -10.98 15.23
N CYS A 136 -16.89 -10.78 13.94
CA CYS A 136 -18.21 -11.08 13.37
C CYS A 136 -18.53 -12.57 13.49
N CYS A 137 -17.57 -13.46 13.27
CA CYS A 137 -17.77 -14.90 13.45
C CYS A 137 -18.09 -15.26 14.91
N VAL A 138 -17.36 -14.67 15.87
CA VAL A 138 -17.62 -14.84 17.32
C VAL A 138 -19.01 -14.31 17.68
N TYR A 139 -19.36 -13.12 17.21
CA TYR A 139 -20.67 -12.52 17.44
C TYR A 139 -21.81 -13.38 16.89
N ILE A 140 -21.63 -13.98 15.71
CA ILE A 140 -22.63 -14.86 15.09
C ILE A 140 -22.88 -16.13 15.92
N ALA A 141 -21.84 -16.67 16.58
CA ALA A 141 -21.96 -17.90 17.36
C ALA A 141 -22.86 -17.74 18.60
N ALA A 142 -22.73 -16.65 19.35
CA ALA A 142 -23.57 -16.38 20.53
C ALA A 142 -23.88 -14.87 20.68
N PRO A 143 -24.80 -14.35 19.88
CA PRO A 143 -24.98 -12.91 19.71
C PRO A 143 -25.62 -12.20 20.91
N GLN A 144 -26.43 -12.93 21.70
CA GLN A 144 -27.03 -12.40 22.92
C GLN A 144 -25.99 -12.25 24.03
N GLU A 145 -25.04 -13.16 24.10
CA GLU A 145 -23.96 -13.18 25.09
C GLU A 145 -22.86 -12.17 24.73
N TYR A 146 -22.66 -11.93 23.43
CA TYR A 146 -21.60 -11.07 22.90
C TYR A 146 -22.09 -9.70 22.40
N ALA A 147 -23.10 -9.11 23.05
CA ALA A 147 -23.60 -7.77 22.71
C ALA A 147 -22.50 -6.68 22.74
N TRP A 148 -21.47 -6.84 23.59
CA TRP A 148 -20.31 -5.96 23.65
C TRP A 148 -19.39 -6.11 22.43
N VAL A 149 -19.27 -7.31 21.86
CA VAL A 149 -18.48 -7.59 20.64
C VAL A 149 -19.03 -6.80 19.46
N ARG A 150 -20.36 -6.66 19.39
CA ARG A 150 -21.01 -5.80 18.40
C ARG A 150 -20.56 -4.34 18.51
N ALA A 151 -20.59 -3.78 19.71
CA ALA A 151 -20.18 -2.40 19.94
C ALA A 151 -18.70 -2.23 19.56
N LEU A 152 -17.87 -3.21 19.90
CA LEU A 152 -16.46 -3.25 19.52
C LEU A 152 -16.27 -3.26 17.99
N ILE A 153 -16.98 -4.13 17.26
CA ILE A 153 -16.94 -4.16 15.77
C ILE A 153 -17.31 -2.78 15.21
N SER A 154 -18.39 -2.17 15.70
CA SER A 154 -18.84 -0.84 15.25
C SER A 154 -17.78 0.25 15.46
N VAL A 155 -17.08 0.22 16.61
CA VAL A 155 -15.98 1.14 16.90
C VAL A 155 -14.78 0.85 15.99
N LEU A 156 -14.39 -0.42 15.83
CA LEU A 156 -13.27 -0.82 14.99
C LEU A 156 -13.47 -0.36 13.54
N LEU A 157 -14.65 -0.57 12.94
CA LEU A 157 -14.95 -0.15 11.57
C LEU A 157 -14.89 1.37 11.40
N LYS A 158 -15.34 2.15 12.40
CA LYS A 158 -15.25 3.62 12.37
C LYS A 158 -13.81 4.11 12.48
N VAL A 159 -13.01 3.49 13.34
CA VAL A 159 -11.59 3.81 13.47
C VAL A 159 -10.84 3.41 12.20
N ALA A 160 -11.14 2.26 11.60
CA ALA A 160 -10.58 1.82 10.34
C ALA A 160 -10.90 2.81 9.21
N ALA A 161 -12.16 3.25 9.09
CA ALA A 161 -12.57 4.28 8.15
C ALA A 161 -11.78 5.59 8.34
N ALA A 162 -11.61 6.05 9.58
CA ALA A 162 -10.80 7.23 9.87
C ALA A 162 -9.33 7.07 9.47
N MET A 163 -8.73 5.91 9.73
CA MET A 163 -7.36 5.60 9.31
C MET A 163 -7.23 5.55 7.78
N CYS A 164 -8.23 5.03 7.07
CA CYS A 164 -8.23 5.02 5.61
C CYS A 164 -8.38 6.43 5.02
N ILE A 165 -9.18 7.32 5.64
CA ILE A 165 -9.26 8.73 5.26
C ILE A 165 -7.91 9.42 5.47
N LEU A 166 -7.25 9.20 6.61
CA LEU A 166 -5.92 9.74 6.88
C LEU A 166 -4.89 9.27 5.85
N TRP A 167 -4.93 7.99 5.49
CA TRP A 167 -4.08 7.43 4.44
C TRP A 167 -4.32 8.08 3.06
N ALA A 168 -5.58 8.28 2.67
CA ALA A 168 -5.92 9.00 1.43
C ALA A 168 -5.48 10.47 1.47
N TYR A 169 -5.65 11.12 2.63
CA TYR A 169 -5.17 12.47 2.88
C TYR A 169 -3.64 12.57 2.69
N TYR A 170 -2.85 11.66 3.27
CA TYR A 170 -1.39 11.67 3.10
C TYR A 170 -0.98 11.33 1.66
N THR A 171 -1.71 10.44 0.98
CA THR A 171 -1.50 10.17 -0.45
C THR A 171 -1.65 11.45 -1.28
N TYR A 172 -2.70 12.26 -1.03
CA TYR A 172 -2.94 13.51 -1.75
C TYR A 172 -1.79 14.52 -1.56
N HIS A 173 -1.20 14.55 -0.35
CA HIS A 173 -0.11 15.46 0.03
C HIS A 173 1.28 15.02 -0.45
N ILE A 174 1.40 13.90 -1.17
CA ILE A 174 2.66 13.56 -1.84
C ILE A 174 2.99 14.70 -2.83
N PRO A 175 4.22 15.25 -2.83
CA PRO A 175 4.59 16.38 -3.69
C PRO A 175 4.33 16.11 -5.19
N LYS A 176 3.86 17.13 -5.91
CA LYS A 176 3.62 17.08 -7.38
C LYS A 176 4.93 17.07 -8.14
N ASP A 177 5.87 17.88 -7.67
CA ASP A 177 7.13 18.05 -8.34
C ASP A 177 8.13 16.99 -7.89
N LEU A 178 8.11 15.85 -8.58
CA LEU A 178 9.12 14.81 -8.40
C LEU A 178 10.44 15.17 -9.11
N SER A 179 10.49 16.27 -9.90
CA SER A 179 11.72 16.71 -10.57
C SER A 179 12.78 17.18 -9.56
N VAL A 180 12.34 17.70 -8.40
CA VAL A 180 13.20 17.97 -7.24
C VAL A 180 13.96 16.71 -6.78
N TYR A 181 13.40 15.51 -7.03
CA TYR A 181 14.00 14.22 -6.70
C TYR A 181 14.57 13.47 -7.91
N GLY A 182 14.42 14.03 -9.11
CA GLY A 182 14.73 13.39 -10.40
C GLY A 182 16.22 13.30 -10.73
N SER A 183 17.07 14.10 -10.08
CA SER A 183 18.53 13.99 -10.23
C SER A 183 19.09 12.64 -9.75
N ILE A 184 18.33 11.90 -8.93
CA ILE A 184 18.71 10.59 -8.40
C ILE A 184 18.36 9.45 -9.39
N TRP A 185 17.46 9.68 -10.35
CA TRP A 185 16.90 8.62 -11.19
C TRP A 185 17.49 8.51 -12.60
N THR A 186 18.16 9.55 -13.11
CA THR A 186 18.71 9.55 -14.48
C THR A 186 20.16 9.09 -14.57
N GLY A 187 20.87 8.94 -13.44
CA GLY A 187 22.16 8.25 -13.43
C GLY A 187 21.92 6.76 -13.38
N GLY A 188 22.28 6.03 -14.45
CA GLY A 188 22.38 4.57 -14.47
C GLY A 188 23.45 4.01 -13.53
N ASP A 189 23.76 4.72 -12.45
CA ASP A 189 24.83 4.44 -11.52
C ASP A 189 24.23 4.07 -10.17
N TRP A 190 23.51 2.95 -10.15
CA TRP A 190 23.15 2.26 -8.92
C TRP A 190 24.41 1.83 -8.12
N GLY A 191 25.62 1.95 -8.71
CA GLY A 191 26.92 1.65 -8.10
C GLY A 191 27.66 2.83 -7.48
N ALA A 192 27.28 4.09 -7.73
CA ALA A 192 28.03 5.25 -7.24
C ALA A 192 27.50 5.87 -5.93
N LEU A 193 26.30 5.51 -5.48
CA LEU A 193 25.74 6.03 -4.22
C LEU A 193 26.36 5.43 -2.93
N THR A 194 27.31 4.50 -3.05
CA THR A 194 28.17 4.06 -1.94
C THR A 194 29.46 4.84 -1.81
N ALA A 195 29.74 5.79 -2.70
CA ALA A 195 30.97 6.59 -2.66
C ALA A 195 30.65 8.08 -2.76
N LYS A 196 30.01 8.63 -1.73
CA LYS A 196 30.36 10.01 -1.37
C LYS A 196 31.72 9.86 -0.68
N PRO A 197 32.86 10.26 -1.30
CA PRO A 197 34.06 10.43 -0.49
C PRO A 197 33.64 11.39 0.62
N VAL A 198 33.80 10.94 1.86
CA VAL A 198 33.84 11.85 3.00
C VAL A 198 34.82 12.92 2.55
N ALA A 199 34.30 14.13 2.31
CA ALA A 199 35.16 15.28 2.14
C ALA A 199 35.94 15.32 3.44
N ALA A 200 37.20 14.88 3.39
CA ALA A 200 38.13 15.04 4.46
C ALA A 200 38.02 16.52 4.85
N SER A 201 37.53 16.77 6.05
CA SER A 201 37.70 18.06 6.70
C SER A 201 39.17 18.40 6.54
N GLY A 202 39.46 19.56 5.94
CA GLY A 202 40.79 19.97 5.50
C GLY A 202 41.77 20.25 6.63
N GLU A 203 41.94 19.31 7.55
CA GLU A 203 42.97 19.31 8.60
C GLU A 203 44.06 18.24 8.35
N ASP A 204 43.87 17.31 7.39
CA ASP A 204 44.84 16.22 7.14
C ASP A 204 45.69 16.38 5.85
N GLU A 205 45.52 17.46 5.07
CA GLU A 205 46.34 17.68 3.86
C GLU A 205 47.79 18.10 4.16
N GLU A 206 48.07 18.67 5.34
CA GLU A 206 49.45 18.98 5.75
C GLU A 206 50.23 17.72 6.19
N GLU A 207 49.56 16.69 6.73
CA GLU A 207 50.24 15.47 7.18
C GLU A 207 50.50 14.49 6.02
N GLN A 208 49.67 14.50 4.96
CA GLN A 208 49.91 13.67 3.77
C GLN A 208 50.95 14.24 2.80
N GLN A 209 51.20 15.56 2.78
CA GLN A 209 52.31 16.12 2.00
C GLN A 209 53.68 15.85 2.60
N GLN A 210 53.79 15.59 3.91
CA GLN A 210 55.07 15.18 4.52
C GLN A 210 55.42 13.70 4.30
N LEU A 211 54.43 12.83 4.08
CA LEU A 211 54.69 11.40 3.81
C LEU A 211 55.01 11.09 2.33
N ALA A 212 54.53 11.90 1.39
CA ALA A 212 54.80 11.72 -0.05
C ALA A 212 56.23 12.10 -0.48
N ALA A 213 57.00 12.80 0.36
CA ALA A 213 58.40 13.12 0.08
C ALA A 213 59.40 11.98 0.39
N SER A 214 58.93 10.84 0.94
CA SER A 214 59.83 9.78 1.43
C SER A 214 59.93 8.53 0.55
N ASN A 215 59.13 8.38 -0.50
CA ASN A 215 59.12 7.16 -1.33
C ASN A 215 59.25 7.46 -2.82
N SER A 216 60.47 7.85 -3.25
CA SER A 216 60.87 7.80 -4.65
C SER A 216 61.85 6.65 -4.89
N THR A 217 61.35 5.43 -5.11
CA THR A 217 62.17 4.39 -5.75
C THR A 217 61.34 3.30 -6.42
N VAL A 218 61.68 3.01 -7.69
CA VAL A 218 61.51 1.72 -8.41
C VAL A 218 60.09 1.48 -9.00
N SER A 219 59.91 1.65 -10.33
CA SER A 219 59.85 0.56 -11.35
C SER A 219 58.41 0.06 -11.57
N SER A 220 57.88 -0.32 -12.74
CA SER A 220 58.39 -0.47 -14.09
C SER A 220 57.24 -0.37 -15.09
N ARG A 221 57.65 -0.11 -16.33
CA ARG A 221 56.91 0.09 -17.57
C ARG A 221 56.31 -1.23 -18.08
N THR A 222 55.00 -1.28 -18.35
CA THR A 222 54.42 -2.32 -19.21
C THR A 222 53.61 -1.68 -20.32
N THR A 223 54.29 -1.48 -21.46
CA THR A 223 53.69 -1.11 -22.74
C THR A 223 53.08 -2.35 -23.36
N ILE A 224 51.74 -2.44 -23.41
CA ILE A 224 51.03 -3.46 -24.20
C ILE A 224 50.67 -2.84 -25.55
N THR A 225 51.44 -3.22 -26.56
CA THR A 225 51.20 -2.96 -27.98
C THR A 225 50.03 -3.84 -28.42
N ARG A 226 48.85 -3.26 -28.70
CA ARG A 226 47.74 -3.98 -29.34
C ARG A 226 47.74 -3.68 -30.83
N ALA A 227 48.09 -4.70 -31.61
CA ALA A 227 48.20 -4.68 -33.04
C ALA A 227 46.86 -4.41 -33.72
N THR A 228 46.97 -3.57 -34.74
CA THR A 228 45.98 -3.14 -35.72
C THR A 228 45.53 -4.32 -36.60
N THR A 229 44.24 -4.63 -36.60
CA THR A 229 43.61 -5.39 -37.70
C THR A 229 42.45 -4.54 -38.23
N ARG A 230 42.74 -3.79 -39.29
CA ARG A 230 41.80 -2.92 -39.99
C ARG A 230 41.87 -3.26 -41.47
N THR A 231 40.97 -4.11 -41.95
CA THR A 231 40.71 -4.23 -43.39
C THR A 231 39.37 -4.91 -43.64
N THR A 232 38.62 -4.34 -44.58
CA THR A 232 37.49 -4.88 -45.37
C THR A 232 36.15 -5.11 -44.67
N ALA A 233 35.41 -4.03 -44.40
CA ALA A 233 33.93 -4.00 -44.39
C ALA A 233 33.43 -2.54 -44.51
N ARG A 234 33.78 -1.84 -45.60
CA ARG A 234 33.55 -0.38 -45.74
C ARG A 234 32.70 0.02 -46.94
N GLU A 235 31.81 -0.83 -47.46
CA GLU A 235 30.99 -0.47 -48.62
C GLU A 235 29.50 -0.83 -48.55
N SER A 236 28.98 -1.35 -47.43
CA SER A 236 27.52 -1.56 -47.26
C SER A 236 26.91 -0.85 -46.04
N ALA A 237 27.61 0.11 -45.45
CA ALA A 237 27.20 0.76 -44.19
C ALA A 237 26.77 2.24 -44.37
N THR A 238 26.53 2.69 -45.61
CA THR A 238 26.17 4.09 -45.90
C THR A 238 24.68 4.32 -46.08
N GLU A 239 23.83 3.29 -46.17
CA GLU A 239 22.38 3.46 -46.29
C GLU A 239 21.60 3.27 -44.97
N ASP A 240 22.18 2.63 -43.95
CA ASP A 240 21.54 2.49 -42.63
C ASP A 240 21.89 3.63 -41.63
N ALA A 241 22.70 4.60 -42.06
CA ALA A 241 23.13 5.72 -41.21
C ALA A 241 22.13 6.89 -41.16
N GLU A 242 21.09 6.91 -42.01
CA GLU A 242 20.16 8.05 -42.14
C GLU A 242 18.88 7.94 -41.30
N ALA A 243 18.67 6.84 -40.56
CA ALA A 243 17.46 6.67 -39.73
C ALA A 243 17.71 6.67 -38.22
N VAL A 244 18.88 7.16 -37.75
CA VAL A 244 19.01 7.54 -36.34
C VAL A 244 18.35 8.91 -36.18
N GLN A 245 17.01 8.91 -36.14
CA GLN A 245 16.24 10.10 -35.75
C GLN A 245 16.84 10.63 -34.46
N ALA A 246 17.41 11.84 -34.53
CA ALA A 246 18.00 12.49 -33.38
C ALA A 246 16.96 12.53 -32.26
N PHE A 247 17.23 11.77 -31.20
CA PHE A 247 16.36 11.68 -30.05
C PHE A 247 16.27 13.05 -29.41
N ASP A 248 15.13 13.73 -29.54
CA ASP A 248 14.90 15.03 -28.91
C ASP A 248 14.74 14.85 -27.39
N PRO A 249 15.71 15.33 -26.58
CA PRO A 249 15.63 15.22 -25.13
C PRO A 249 14.40 15.93 -24.54
N ALA A 250 13.89 16.98 -25.20
CA ALA A 250 12.73 17.73 -24.72
C ALA A 250 11.45 16.87 -24.78
N THR A 251 11.25 16.16 -25.89
CA THR A 251 10.15 15.20 -26.06
C THR A 251 10.20 14.07 -25.02
N MET A 252 11.40 13.57 -24.69
CA MET A 252 11.57 12.56 -23.63
C MET A 252 11.16 13.10 -22.25
N ILE A 253 11.63 14.31 -21.89
CA ILE A 253 11.32 14.94 -20.60
C ILE A 253 9.81 15.16 -20.46
N ALA A 254 9.16 15.66 -21.52
CA ALA A 254 7.71 15.85 -21.55
C ALA A 254 6.93 14.53 -21.37
N SER A 255 7.37 13.45 -22.01
CA SER A 255 6.76 12.12 -21.86
C SER A 255 6.90 11.59 -20.42
N LYS A 256 8.09 11.69 -19.82
CA LYS A 256 8.34 11.28 -18.42
C LYS A 256 7.45 12.06 -17.44
N ARG A 257 7.32 13.37 -17.64
CA ARG A 257 6.43 14.22 -16.82
C ARG A 257 4.99 13.76 -16.90
N ARG A 258 4.47 13.53 -18.13
CA ARG A 258 3.11 13.05 -18.36
C ARG A 258 2.83 11.71 -17.67
N ILE A 259 3.76 10.75 -17.76
CA ILE A 259 3.62 9.44 -17.09
C ILE A 259 3.56 9.62 -15.56
N GLY A 260 4.38 10.51 -15.01
CA GLY A 260 4.35 10.87 -13.59
C GLY A 260 2.98 11.42 -13.16
N ASP A 261 2.44 12.38 -13.92
CA ASP A 261 1.15 13.01 -13.64
C ASP A 261 -0.02 11.99 -13.68
N ILE A 262 -0.04 11.11 -14.69
CA ILE A 262 -1.05 10.04 -14.80
C ILE A 262 -0.95 9.08 -13.61
N THR A 263 0.26 8.64 -13.27
CA THR A 263 0.48 7.70 -12.15
C THR A 263 0.01 8.32 -10.84
N ARG A 264 0.32 9.60 -10.60
CA ARG A 264 -0.15 10.34 -9.44
C ARG A 264 -1.67 10.41 -9.40
N MET A 265 -2.29 10.81 -10.50
CA MET A 265 -3.75 10.92 -10.60
C MET A 265 -4.40 9.58 -10.25
N LEU A 266 -3.93 8.48 -10.84
CA LEU A 266 -4.40 7.13 -10.53
C LEU A 266 -4.24 6.78 -9.06
N GLY A 267 -3.08 7.09 -8.46
CA GLY A 267 -2.82 6.79 -7.06
C GLY A 267 -3.70 7.57 -6.08
N VAL A 268 -3.97 8.84 -6.39
CA VAL A 268 -4.86 9.71 -5.61
C VAL A 268 -6.30 9.26 -5.74
N VAL A 269 -6.79 9.10 -6.98
CA VAL A 269 -8.16 8.61 -7.25
C VAL A 269 -8.37 7.25 -6.58
N GLY A 270 -7.41 6.33 -6.71
CA GLY A 270 -7.47 5.02 -6.08
C GLY A 270 -7.58 5.10 -4.55
N SER A 271 -6.81 5.99 -3.91
CA SER A 271 -6.91 6.18 -2.46
C SER A 271 -8.28 6.69 -2.00
N TYR A 272 -8.90 7.59 -2.77
CA TYR A 272 -10.25 8.09 -2.47
C TYR A 272 -11.34 7.05 -2.73
N MET A 273 -11.20 6.21 -3.76
CA MET A 273 -12.13 5.11 -4.02
C MET A 273 -12.17 4.14 -2.83
N MET A 274 -10.99 3.77 -2.31
CA MET A 274 -10.86 2.93 -1.12
C MET A 274 -11.39 3.62 0.14
N ALA A 275 -11.01 4.88 0.39
CA ALA A 275 -11.50 5.61 1.55
C ALA A 275 -13.01 5.82 1.53
N CYS A 276 -13.60 6.06 0.36
CA CYS A 276 -15.04 6.17 0.19
C CYS A 276 -15.74 4.85 0.53
N HIS A 277 -15.23 3.71 0.04
CA HIS A 277 -15.72 2.39 0.44
C HIS A 277 -15.69 2.22 1.96
N CYS A 278 -14.54 2.41 2.59
CA CYS A 278 -14.39 2.18 4.03
C CYS A 278 -15.28 3.12 4.86
N THR A 279 -15.41 4.37 4.44
CA THR A 279 -16.22 5.34 5.18
C THR A 279 -17.71 5.06 5.03
N VAL A 280 -18.18 4.86 3.79
CA VAL A 280 -19.61 4.72 3.48
C VAL A 280 -20.10 3.33 3.87
N LEU A 281 -19.38 2.27 3.48
CA LEU A 281 -19.82 0.92 3.77
C LEU A 281 -19.48 0.51 5.19
N ASP A 282 -18.21 0.56 5.60
CA ASP A 282 -17.81 0.00 6.89
C ASP A 282 -18.20 0.93 8.05
N GLY A 283 -17.89 2.22 7.94
CA GLY A 283 -18.19 3.22 8.95
C GLY A 283 -19.68 3.53 9.09
N CYS A 284 -20.36 3.76 7.96
CA CYS A 284 -21.76 4.19 7.96
C CYS A 284 -22.73 3.02 7.82
N ILE A 285 -22.71 2.26 6.73
CA ILE A 285 -23.77 1.28 6.45
C ILE A 285 -23.70 0.08 7.40
N TRP A 286 -22.59 -0.67 7.38
CA TRP A 286 -22.44 -1.93 8.12
C TRP A 286 -22.62 -1.76 9.62
N SER A 287 -22.10 -0.66 10.17
CA SER A 287 -22.20 -0.38 11.60
C SER A 287 -23.65 -0.28 12.11
N PHE A 288 -24.62 0.06 11.26
CA PHE A 288 -26.05 0.04 11.60
C PHE A 288 -26.72 -1.32 11.36
N TYR A 289 -26.25 -2.09 10.37
CA TYR A 289 -26.87 -3.39 10.05
C TYR A 289 -26.64 -4.45 11.12
N PHE A 290 -25.61 -4.30 11.96
CA PHE A 290 -25.41 -5.17 13.13
C PHE A 290 -26.42 -4.96 14.26
N ASP A 291 -27.38 -4.03 14.14
CA ASP A 291 -28.38 -3.83 15.18
C ASP A 291 -29.39 -5.00 15.27
N SER A 292 -29.29 -5.75 16.38
CA SER A 292 -30.12 -6.92 16.68
C SER A 292 -31.61 -6.61 16.79
N SER A 293 -31.96 -5.34 17.02
CA SER A 293 -33.35 -4.86 17.09
C SER A 293 -34.10 -5.09 15.78
N ASN A 294 -33.40 -4.96 14.64
CA ASN A 294 -33.99 -5.03 13.30
C ASN A 294 -34.02 -6.46 12.73
N GLY A 295 -33.35 -7.41 13.38
CA GLY A 295 -33.31 -8.82 12.96
C GLY A 295 -32.67 -9.08 11.58
N ARG A 296 -32.02 -8.06 10.99
CA ARG A 296 -31.46 -8.11 9.64
C ARG A 296 -30.09 -8.79 9.60
N PHE A 297 -29.28 -8.66 10.66
CA PHE A 297 -27.91 -9.17 10.65
C PHE A 297 -27.32 -9.39 12.06
N PRO A 298 -26.85 -10.61 12.39
CA PRO A 298 -27.29 -11.90 11.87
C PRO A 298 -28.76 -12.15 12.30
N PRO A 299 -29.51 -13.05 11.65
CA PRO A 299 -30.88 -13.39 12.05
C PRO A 299 -30.90 -14.26 13.33
N LEU A 300 -30.67 -13.66 14.49
CA LEU A 300 -30.48 -14.37 15.77
C LEU A 300 -31.72 -15.14 16.26
N LYS A 301 -32.92 -14.69 15.87
CA LYS A 301 -34.18 -15.35 16.25
C LYS A 301 -34.38 -16.72 15.56
N ALA A 302 -33.53 -17.05 14.58
CA ALA A 302 -33.66 -18.28 13.79
C ALA A 302 -32.99 -19.51 14.44
N LEU A 303 -31.95 -19.35 15.27
CA LEU A 303 -31.18 -20.49 15.80
C LEU A 303 -31.80 -21.10 17.07
N ASN A 304 -32.39 -20.29 17.96
CA ASN A 304 -32.85 -20.75 19.28
C ASN A 304 -34.20 -21.49 19.32
N ARG A 305 -34.96 -21.60 18.20
CA ARG A 305 -36.29 -22.26 18.23
C ARG A 305 -36.28 -23.75 17.89
N ALA A 306 -35.16 -24.32 17.44
CA ALA A 306 -35.13 -25.73 17.04
C ALA A 306 -34.64 -26.70 18.15
N GLY A 307 -34.05 -26.23 19.25
CA GLY A 307 -33.38 -27.14 20.22
C GLY A 307 -32.22 -27.96 19.62
N GLU A 308 -31.88 -27.74 18.34
CA GLU A 308 -30.89 -28.51 17.57
C GLU A 308 -29.56 -27.78 17.35
N TYR A 309 -29.43 -26.51 17.76
CA TYR A 309 -28.13 -25.86 17.72
C TYR A 309 -27.33 -26.30 18.95
N ARG A 310 -26.64 -27.43 18.83
CA ARG A 310 -25.46 -27.70 19.66
C ARG A 310 -24.35 -26.83 19.12
N SER A 311 -23.68 -26.09 20.00
CA SER A 311 -22.46 -25.40 19.61
C SER A 311 -21.51 -26.42 18.97
N PRO A 312 -20.80 -26.11 17.88
CA PRO A 312 -19.71 -26.97 17.42
C PRO A 312 -18.56 -27.07 18.45
N PHE A 313 -18.66 -26.32 19.56
CA PHE A 313 -17.76 -26.38 20.71
C PHE A 313 -18.38 -27.05 21.96
N ASP A 314 -19.61 -27.60 21.86
CA ASP A 314 -20.21 -28.52 22.85
C ASP A 314 -19.96 -29.98 22.47
#